data_AF-A0A1J6W0Y7-F1
#
_entry.id   AF-A0A1J6W0Y7-F1
#
_cell.length_a   1.000
_cell.length_b   1.000
_cell.length_c   1.000
_cell.angle_alpha   90.00
_cell.angle_beta   90.00
_cell.angle_gamma   90.00
#
_symmetry.space_group_name_H-M   'P 1'
#
loop_
_entity.id
_entity.type
_entity.pdbx_description
1 polymer ?
#
loop_
_entity_poly.entity_id
_entity_poly.type
_entity_poly.pdbx_seq_one_letter_code
_entity_poly.pdbx_strand_id
1 'polypeptide(L)'
;MLRLSRASKVTISVAAIILFIAANQITFVQHFTARAATKLYVGWKYNHLDLEYEDVEFSPQFGDYSVAYKDKEGRVYGFMVAPKSMPVIILHDPLNESP
;
A
#
# COMPACT_ATOMS: atom_id res chain seq x y z
N MET A 1 10.27 -21.58 -27.34
CA MET A 1 9.17 -21.42 -26.35
C MET A 1 8.88 -22.78 -25.71
N LEU A 2 9.14 -22.95 -24.42
CA LEU A 2 8.82 -24.20 -23.70
C LEU A 2 7.29 -24.36 -23.61
N ARG A 3 6.76 -25.41 -24.25
CA ARG A 3 5.33 -25.73 -24.23
C ARG A 3 5.01 -26.50 -22.96
N LEU A 4 4.67 -25.80 -21.89
CA LEU A 4 4.30 -26.41 -20.60
C LEU A 4 2.98 -27.20 -20.72
N SER A 5 2.94 -28.38 -20.10
CA SER A 5 1.72 -29.19 -20.00
C SER A 5 0.64 -28.45 -19.17
N ARG A 6 -0.64 -28.80 -19.35
CA ARG A 6 -1.73 -28.20 -18.56
C ARG A 6 -1.51 -28.39 -17.06
N ALA A 7 -1.03 -29.55 -16.63
CA ALA A 7 -0.70 -29.84 -15.24
C ALA A 7 0.43 -28.94 -14.72
N SER A 8 1.52 -28.79 -15.49
CA SER A 8 2.65 -27.91 -15.13
C SER A 8 2.22 -26.46 -14.99
N LYS A 9 1.31 -25.97 -15.85
CA LYS A 9 0.76 -24.60 -15.73
C LYS A 9 -0.03 -24.43 -14.44
N VAL A 10 -0.90 -25.39 -14.11
CA VAL A 10 -1.67 -25.37 -12.86
C VAL A 10 -0.75 -25.37 -11.65
N THR A 11 0.27 -26.24 -11.61
CA THR A 11 1.24 -26.27 -10.51
C THR A 11 1.98 -24.95 -10.35
N ILE A 12 2.43 -24.34 -11.45
CA ILE A 12 3.10 -23.03 -11.42
C ILE A 12 2.15 -21.94 -10.90
N SER A 13 0.89 -21.92 -11.35
CA SER A 13 -0.10 -20.96 -10.86
C SER A 13 -0.38 -21.11 -9.36
N VAL A 14 -0.55 -22.34 -8.88
CA VAL A 14 -0.76 -22.60 -7.44
C VAL A 14 0.46 -22.17 -6.64
N ALA A 15 1.67 -22.53 -7.08
CA ALA A 15 2.91 -22.12 -6.42
C ALA A 15 3.05 -20.59 -6.39
N ALA A 16 2.70 -19.89 -7.48
CA ALA A 16 2.71 -18.43 -7.53
C ALA A 16 1.72 -17.80 -6.54
N ILE A 17 0.52 -18.35 -6.40
CA ILE A 17 -0.48 -17.87 -5.43
C ILE A 17 0.04 -18.05 -3.99
N ILE A 18 0.63 -19.21 -3.68
CA ILE A 18 1.21 -19.48 -2.35
C ILE A 18 2.34 -18.50 -2.04
N LEU A 19 3.25 -18.29 -3.00
CA LEU A 19 4.34 -17.33 -2.86
C LEU A 19 3.83 -15.89 -2.69
N PHE A 20 2.76 -15.51 -3.39
CA PHE A 20 2.13 -14.21 -3.25
C PHE A 20 1.53 -14.01 -1.86
N ILE A 21 0.80 -15.01 -1.33
CA ILE A 21 0.24 -14.97 0.03
C ILE A 21 1.38 -14.89 1.07
N ALA A 22 2.44 -15.68 0.90
CA ALA A 22 3.60 -15.65 1.79
C ALA A 22 4.33 -14.30 1.77
N ALA A 23 4.50 -13.70 0.59
CA ALA A 23 5.13 -12.38 0.45
C ALA A 23 4.31 -11.29 1.15
N ASN A 24 2.97 -11.35 1.10
CA ASN A 24 2.08 -10.38 1.77
C ASN A 24 2.17 -10.40 3.30
N GLN A 25 2.80 -11.41 3.90
CA GLN A 25 3.04 -11.48 5.36
C GLN A 25 4.31 -10.73 5.79
N ILE A 26 5.18 -10.35 4.85
CA ILE A 26 6.46 -9.71 5.15
C ILE A 26 6.25 -8.21 5.38
N THR A 27 6.66 -7.70 6.55
CA THR A 27 6.52 -6.28 6.92
C THR A 27 7.04 -5.32 5.85
N PHE A 28 8.18 -5.63 5.23
CA PHE A 28 8.73 -4.82 4.15
C PHE A 28 7.78 -4.70 2.94
N VAL A 29 7.15 -5.81 2.55
CA VAL A 29 6.17 -5.82 1.45
C VAL A 29 4.97 -4.97 1.84
N GLN A 30 4.47 -5.12 3.07
CA GLN A 30 3.32 -4.38 3.57
C GLN A 30 3.57 -2.87 3.58
N HIS A 31 4.72 -2.42 4.12
CA HIS A 31 5.15 -1.01 4.08
C HIS A 31 5.23 -0.48 2.66
N PHE A 32 5.84 -1.25 1.75
CA PHE A 32 5.92 -0.88 0.34
C PHE A 32 4.54 -0.73 -0.31
N THR A 33 3.63 -1.67 -0.05
CA THR A 33 2.27 -1.63 -0.61
C THR A 33 1.45 -0.48 -0.05
N ALA A 34 1.55 -0.19 1.25
CA ALA A 34 0.94 0.97 1.88
C ALA A 34 1.44 2.26 1.23
N ARG A 35 2.77 2.45 1.16
CA ARG A 35 3.37 3.59 0.50
C ARG A 35 2.94 3.73 -0.96
N ALA A 36 2.94 2.64 -1.73
CA ALA A 36 2.58 2.67 -3.14
C ALA A 36 1.11 3.06 -3.35
N ALA A 37 0.18 2.47 -2.59
CA ALA A 37 -1.24 2.78 -2.65
C ALA A 37 -1.49 4.26 -2.31
N THR A 38 -0.92 4.73 -1.20
CA THR A 38 -1.08 6.12 -0.76
C THR A 38 -0.45 7.11 -1.74
N LYS A 39 0.74 6.79 -2.29
CA LYS A 39 1.41 7.64 -3.28
C LYS A 39 0.59 7.79 -4.56
N LEU A 40 -0.04 6.71 -5.03
CA LEU A 40 -0.94 6.78 -6.19
C LEU A 40 -2.17 7.64 -5.88
N TYR A 41 -2.79 7.43 -4.72
CA TYR A 41 -3.95 8.20 -4.30
C TYR A 41 -3.66 9.70 -4.15
N VAL A 42 -2.63 10.04 -3.36
CA VAL A 42 -2.19 11.41 -3.09
C VAL A 42 -1.72 12.08 -4.38
N GLY A 43 -0.92 11.37 -5.19
CA GLY A 43 -0.42 11.89 -6.45
C GLY A 43 -1.52 12.17 -7.48
N TRP A 44 -2.64 11.43 -7.43
CA TRP A 44 -3.78 11.68 -8.30
C TRP A 44 -4.70 12.78 -7.76
N LYS A 45 -5.07 12.72 -6.47
CA LYS A 45 -6.05 13.62 -5.86
C LYS A 45 -5.47 14.98 -5.45
N TYR A 46 -4.24 15.00 -4.97
CA TYR A 46 -3.57 16.14 -4.34
C TYR A 46 -2.27 16.54 -5.06
N ASN A 47 -2.17 16.26 -6.35
CA ASN A 47 -0.98 16.57 -7.15
C ASN A 47 -0.49 18.04 -7.00
N HIS A 48 -1.45 18.97 -6.89
CA HIS A 48 -1.19 20.40 -6.79
C HIS A 48 -0.60 20.86 -5.45
N LEU A 49 -0.61 20.01 -4.41
CA LEU A 49 -0.09 20.33 -3.08
C LEU A 49 1.40 19.99 -2.91
N ASP A 50 2.02 19.38 -3.93
CA ASP A 50 3.44 18.98 -3.92
C ASP A 50 3.86 18.22 -2.65
N LEU A 51 3.00 17.30 -2.20
CA LEU A 51 3.21 16.52 -0.99
C LEU A 51 4.35 15.51 -1.14
N GLU A 52 5.32 15.57 -0.24
CA GLU A 52 6.47 14.66 -0.21
C GLU A 52 6.27 13.54 0.81
N TYR A 53 6.57 12.31 0.42
CA TYR A 53 6.52 11.17 1.33
C TYR A 53 7.58 11.32 2.43
N GLU A 54 7.18 11.17 3.69
CA GLU A 54 8.07 11.22 4.85
C GLU A 54 8.30 9.82 5.43
N ASP A 55 7.23 9.15 5.90
CA ASP A 55 7.35 7.83 6.55
C ASP A 55 6.09 6.95 6.42
N VAL A 56 6.25 5.67 6.79
CA VAL A 56 5.15 4.72 6.95
C VAL A 56 5.32 3.93 8.26
N GLU A 57 4.35 4.08 9.15
CA GLU A 57 4.33 3.44 10.45
C GLU A 57 3.17 2.45 10.56
N PHE A 58 3.44 1.27 11.09
CA PHE A 58 2.38 0.31 11.43
C PHE A 58 1.78 0.67 12.78
N SER A 59 0.46 0.79 12.87
CA SER A 59 -0.24 0.89 14.14
C SER A 59 -0.77 -0.49 14.55
N PRO A 60 -0.15 -1.19 15.53
CA PRO A 60 -0.59 -2.52 15.94
C PRO A 60 -1.99 -2.53 16.55
N GLN A 61 -2.44 -1.39 17.10
CA GLN A 61 -3.72 -1.25 17.79
C GLN A 61 -4.89 -1.29 16.81
N PHE A 62 -4.71 -0.71 15.62
CA PHE A 62 -5.75 -0.66 14.58
C PHE A 62 -5.54 -1.71 13.48
N GLY A 63 -4.33 -2.27 13.38
CA GLY A 63 -3.99 -3.23 12.31
C GLY A 63 -3.75 -2.55 10.96
N ASP A 64 -3.54 -1.24 10.98
CA ASP A 64 -3.46 -0.37 9.81
C ASP A 64 -2.09 0.33 9.73
N TYR A 65 -1.79 0.89 8.57
CA TYR A 65 -0.61 1.72 8.36
C TYR A 65 -0.99 3.20 8.36
N SER A 66 -0.17 4.02 9.01
CA SER A 66 -0.16 5.47 8.85
C SER A 66 0.95 5.83 7.86
N VAL A 67 0.63 6.59 6.82
CA VAL A 67 1.60 7.08 5.85
C VAL A 67 1.63 8.60 5.93
N ALA A 68 2.79 9.14 6.28
CA ALA A 68 3.01 10.57 6.48
C ALA A 68 3.50 11.24 5.20
N TYR A 69 2.88 12.37 4.87
CA TYR A 69 3.32 13.27 3.81
C TYR A 69 3.52 14.67 4.36
N LYS A 70 4.50 15.40 3.81
CA LYS A 70 4.85 16.75 4.21
C LYS A 70 4.64 17.72 3.05
N ASP A 71 4.07 18.89 3.34
CA ASP A 71 3.97 19.98 2.37
C ASP A 71 5.21 20.89 2.40
N LYS A 72 5.24 21.86 1.48
CA LYS A 72 6.31 22.86 1.37
C LYS A 72 6.44 23.78 2.59
N GLU A 73 5.35 23.96 3.35
CA GLU A 73 5.31 24.76 4.58
C GLU A 73 5.76 23.95 5.81
N GLY A 74 5.98 22.65 5.61
CA GLY A 74 6.44 21.71 6.61
C GLY A 74 5.34 21.07 7.45
N ARG A 75 4.06 21.24 7.08
CA ARG A 75 2.94 20.57 7.73
C ARG A 75 2.91 19.10 7.32
N VAL A 76 2.67 18.23 8.30
CA VAL A 76 2.63 16.77 8.11
C VAL A 76 1.18 16.28 8.14
N TYR A 77 0.84 15.46 7.15
CA TYR A 77 -0.48 14.87 6.95
C TYR A 77 -0.36 13.34 7.02
N GLY A 78 -1.00 12.75 8.02
CA GLY A 78 -1.04 11.30 8.20
C GLY A 78 -2.26 10.67 7.54
N PHE A 79 -2.04 9.90 6.48
CA PHE A 79 -3.09 9.10 5.84
C PHE A 79 -3.15 7.73 6.50
N MET A 80 -4.34 7.24 6.83
CA MET A 80 -4.49 5.87 7.30
C MET A 80 -4.86 4.97 6.14
N VAL A 81 -4.17 3.85 6.01
CA VAL A 81 -4.40 2.85 4.97
C VAL A 81 -4.56 1.46 5.57
N ALA A 82 -5.55 0.74 5.05
CA ALA A 82 -6.00 -0.56 5.55
C ALA A 82 -6.30 -1.48 4.37
N PRO A 83 -6.27 -2.81 4.53
CA PRO A 83 -5.72 -3.55 5.66
C PRO A 83 -4.19 -3.68 5.53
N LYS A 84 -3.56 -4.29 6.54
CA LYS A 84 -2.11 -4.60 6.57
C LYS A 84 -1.57 -5.32 5.32
N SER A 85 -2.40 -6.12 4.66
CA SER A 85 -2.04 -6.88 3.46
C SER A 85 -2.95 -6.51 2.30
N MET A 86 -2.49 -6.74 1.07
CA MET A 86 -3.26 -6.37 -0.11
C MET A 86 -4.65 -7.02 -0.16
N PRO A 87 -5.65 -6.34 -0.77
CA PRO A 87 -5.56 -5.01 -1.40
C PRO A 87 -5.61 -3.87 -0.36
N VAL A 88 -4.68 -2.92 -0.45
CA VAL A 88 -4.62 -1.76 0.45
C VAL A 88 -5.47 -0.61 -0.10
N ILE A 89 -6.29 0.00 0.75
CA ILE A 89 -7.19 1.13 0.48
C ILE A 89 -6.92 2.27 1.46
N ILE A 90 -7.33 3.49 1.10
CA ILE A 90 -7.28 4.65 1.98
C ILE A 90 -8.48 4.59 2.94
N LEU A 91 -8.21 4.51 4.24
CA LEU A 91 -9.22 4.51 5.30
C LEU A 91 -9.53 5.92 5.77
N HIS A 92 -8.50 6.76 5.93
CA HIS A 92 -8.66 8.14 6.34
C HIS A 92 -7.77 9.06 5.53
N ASP A 93 -8.38 10.15 5.07
CA ASP A 93 -7.76 11.20 4.27
C ASP A 93 -7.90 12.53 5.04
N PRO A 94 -6.81 13.03 5.67
CA PRO A 94 -6.86 14.24 6.49
C PRO A 94 -7.08 15.51 5.67
N LEU A 95 -6.95 15.44 4.34
CA LEU A 95 -7.14 16.56 3.41
C LEU A 95 -8.53 16.55 2.77
N ASN A 96 -9.39 15.60 3.15
CA ASN A 96 -10.76 15.53 2.65
C ASN A 96 -11.72 16.04 3.73
N GLU A 97 -12.10 17.31 3.64
CA GLU A 97 -13.02 17.98 4.57
C GLU A 97 -14.50 17.55 4.44
N SER A 98 -14.79 16.38 3.86
CA SER A 98 -16.18 15.92 3.79
C SER A 98 -16.63 15.38 5.15
N PRO A 99 -17.73 15.89 5.73
CA PRO A 99 -18.30 15.40 6.99
C PRO A 99 -18.80 13.95 6.90
#